data_AF-A0A0Q4XLP0-F1
#
_entry.id   AF-A0A0Q4XLP0-F1
#
_cell.length_a   1.000
_cell.length_b   1.000
_cell.length_c   1.000
_cell.angle_alpha   90.00
_cell.angle_beta   90.00
_cell.angle_gamma   90.00
#
_symmetry.space_group_name_H-M   'P 1'
#
loop_
_entity.id
_entity.type
_entity.pdbx_description
1 polymer ?
#
loop_
_entity_poly.entity_id
_entity_poly.type
_entity_poly.pdbx_seq_one_letter_code
_entity_poly.pdbx_strand_id
1 'polypeptide(L)'
;MPMRLAAIATVFLLLFAWALPARAEEPAAAPSATPHVQHGRLSYYSHKLAGRKTASGEPFDPQALTMAHKTLPFGTLVRVTNPRNQRSVVVRVNDRGPWSPWRVGDVSLAAARELGITARGVVDARLEVVATAE
;
A
#
# COMPACT_ATOMS: atom_id res chain seq x y z
N MET A 1 -20.33 24.29 80.87
CA MET A 1 -21.30 24.83 79.89
C MET A 1 -20.60 25.95 79.12
N PRO A 2 -20.77 26.13 77.80
CA PRO A 2 -21.00 25.14 76.73
C PRO A 2 -20.10 25.37 75.48
N MET A 3 -19.97 24.33 74.62
CA MET A 3 -20.07 24.37 73.13
C MET A 3 -19.07 25.26 72.34
N ARG A 4 -18.39 24.85 71.26
CA ARG A 4 -18.79 24.01 70.10
C ARG A 4 -17.59 23.83 69.15
N LEU A 5 -17.67 22.76 68.35
CA LEU A 5 -16.82 22.35 67.23
C LEU A 5 -16.52 23.46 66.20
N ALA A 6 -15.36 23.38 65.51
CA ALA A 6 -15.31 23.13 64.04
C ALA A 6 -13.88 23.06 63.45
N ALA A 7 -13.67 22.03 62.62
CA ALA A 7 -12.88 21.93 61.37
C ALA A 7 -11.42 22.43 61.36
N ILE A 8 -10.40 21.56 61.26
CA ILE A 8 -9.92 20.86 60.04
C ILE A 8 -9.81 21.78 58.82
N ALA A 9 -8.59 22.13 58.42
CA ALA A 9 -8.08 21.90 57.06
C ALA A 9 -6.62 22.38 56.94
N THR A 10 -5.73 21.40 56.80
CA THR A 10 -4.31 21.52 56.46
C THR A 10 -4.15 22.32 55.16
N VAL A 11 -3.45 23.46 55.21
CA VAL A 11 -3.12 24.23 54.00
C VAL A 11 -2.02 23.49 53.24
N PHE A 12 -2.41 22.99 52.07
CA PHE A 12 -1.58 22.28 51.09
C PHE A 12 -0.45 23.19 50.55
N LEU A 13 0.80 22.71 50.66
CA LEU A 13 1.97 23.30 50.03
C LEU A 13 1.88 23.12 48.51
N LEU A 14 1.61 24.20 47.77
CA LEU A 14 1.65 24.23 46.31
C LEU A 14 3.11 24.19 45.81
N LEU A 15 3.66 22.99 45.64
CA LEU A 15 4.79 22.78 44.73
C LEU A 15 4.20 22.52 43.34
N PHE A 16 4.04 23.59 42.56
CA PHE A 16 3.72 23.51 41.15
C PHE A 16 4.97 23.04 40.40
N ALA A 17 5.25 21.75 40.43
CA ALA A 17 6.25 21.13 39.59
C ALA A 17 5.76 21.25 38.13
N TRP A 18 6.33 22.19 37.39
CA TRP A 18 6.19 22.24 35.93
C TRP A 18 6.85 20.98 35.33
N ALA A 19 6.07 19.91 35.24
CA ALA A 19 6.40 18.79 34.41
C ALA A 19 6.30 19.26 32.95
N LEU A 20 7.46 19.58 32.35
CA LEU A 20 7.57 19.65 30.91
C LEU A 20 7.09 18.30 30.36
N PRO A 21 6.08 18.24 29.49
CA PRO A 21 5.79 16.98 28.83
C PRO A 21 7.04 16.65 28.02
N ALA A 22 7.61 15.47 28.25
CA ALA A 22 8.61 14.93 27.34
C ALA A 22 7.98 14.94 25.96
N ARG A 23 8.44 15.84 25.09
CA ARG A 23 8.00 15.89 23.70
C ARG A 23 8.47 14.59 23.10
N ALA A 24 7.55 13.64 22.94
CA ALA A 24 7.79 12.46 22.13
C ALA A 24 8.19 12.98 20.75
N GLU A 25 9.47 12.80 20.41
CA GLU A 25 9.98 13.13 19.09
C GLU A 25 9.35 12.10 18.15
N GLU A 26 8.20 12.49 17.58
CA GLU A 26 7.52 11.76 16.53
C GLU A 26 8.54 11.56 15.40
N PRO A 27 8.81 10.32 14.96
CA PRO A 27 9.92 10.06 14.06
C PRO A 27 9.72 10.89 12.80
N ALA A 28 10.69 11.78 12.54
CA ALA A 28 10.69 12.64 11.38
C ALA A 28 10.47 11.78 10.14
N ALA A 29 9.33 12.01 9.48
CA ALA A 29 8.99 11.36 8.23
C ALA A 29 10.16 11.52 7.26
N ALA A 30 10.73 10.39 6.82
CA ALA A 30 11.73 10.34 5.78
C ALA A 30 11.25 11.16 4.56
N PRO A 31 12.16 11.79 3.80
CA PRO A 31 11.79 12.63 2.66
C PRO A 31 10.83 11.84 1.76
N SER A 32 9.61 12.36 1.61
CA SER A 32 8.56 11.76 0.80
C SER A 32 9.01 11.80 -0.66
N ALA A 33 9.69 10.76 -1.10
CA ALA A 33 9.99 10.55 -2.51
C ALA A 33 8.65 10.58 -3.25
N THR A 34 8.51 11.50 -4.21
CA THR A 34 7.31 11.57 -5.05
C THR A 34 7.09 10.18 -5.65
N PRO A 35 5.96 9.51 -5.37
CA PRO A 35 5.73 8.17 -5.86
C PRO A 35 5.75 8.18 -7.38
N HIS A 36 6.52 7.28 -7.98
CA HIS A 36 6.56 7.15 -9.43
C HIS A 36 5.18 6.68 -9.92
N VAL A 37 4.45 7.58 -10.58
CA VAL A 37 3.09 7.33 -11.09
C VAL A 37 3.11 7.11 -12.60
N GLN A 38 2.43 6.06 -13.06
CA GLN A 38 2.25 5.75 -14.47
C GLN A 38 0.77 5.49 -14.77
N HIS A 39 0.32 5.91 -15.95
CA HIS A 39 -1.03 5.64 -16.46
C HIS A 39 -0.97 4.82 -17.74
N GLY A 40 -1.96 3.94 -17.94
CA GLY A 40 -2.19 3.27 -19.23
C GLY A 40 -3.07 2.04 -19.12
N ARG A 41 -3.13 1.24 -20.19
CA ARG A 41 -4.01 0.06 -20.21
C ARG A 41 -3.42 -1.08 -19.39
N LEU A 42 -4.28 -1.80 -18.69
CA LEU A 42 -3.95 -2.95 -17.87
C LEU A 42 -4.85 -4.13 -18.26
N SER A 43 -4.27 -5.31 -18.41
CA SER A 43 -5.02 -6.57 -18.56
C SER A 43 -4.67 -7.51 -17.41
N TYR A 44 -5.18 -8.72 -17.45
CA TYR A 44 -4.78 -9.79 -16.56
C TYR A 44 -4.45 -11.08 -17.30
N TYR A 45 -3.65 -11.94 -16.67
CA TYR A 45 -3.27 -13.23 -17.22
C TYR A 45 -4.40 -14.28 -17.11
N SER A 46 -4.48 -15.14 -18.12
CA SER A 46 -5.40 -16.28 -18.09
C SER A 46 -4.95 -17.32 -17.05
N HIS A 47 -5.93 -17.96 -16.39
CA HIS A 47 -5.71 -19.10 -15.50
C HIS A 47 -4.93 -20.25 -16.19
N LYS A 48 -5.00 -20.37 -17.53
CA LYS A 48 -4.28 -21.39 -18.31
C LYS A 48 -2.76 -21.29 -18.19
N LEU A 49 -2.21 -20.17 -17.71
CA LEU A 49 -0.78 -19.99 -17.52
C LEU A 49 -0.28 -20.52 -16.17
N ALA A 50 -1.16 -21.01 -15.29
CA ALA A 50 -0.80 -21.49 -13.96
C ALA A 50 0.39 -22.47 -14.01
N GLY A 51 1.37 -22.26 -13.14
CA GLY A 51 2.58 -23.08 -13.03
C GLY A 51 3.67 -22.79 -14.08
N ARG A 52 3.40 -21.98 -15.11
CA ARG A 52 4.46 -21.57 -16.07
C ARG A 52 5.46 -20.65 -15.37
N LYS A 53 6.75 -20.77 -15.70
CA LYS A 53 7.78 -19.87 -15.18
C LYS A 53 7.55 -18.44 -15.69
N THR A 54 7.55 -17.49 -14.75
CA THR A 54 7.65 -16.05 -15.02
C THR A 54 9.10 -15.65 -15.29
N ALA A 55 9.34 -14.42 -15.72
CA ALA A 55 10.67 -13.88 -15.94
C ALA A 55 11.51 -13.73 -14.66
N SER A 56 10.90 -13.69 -13.47
CA SER A 56 11.64 -13.80 -12.20
C SER A 56 12.12 -15.23 -11.89
N GLY A 57 11.62 -16.23 -12.63
CA GLY A 57 11.88 -17.65 -12.39
C GLY A 57 10.84 -18.34 -11.51
N GLU A 58 10.01 -17.59 -10.77
CA GLU A 58 8.91 -18.12 -9.98
C GLU A 58 7.80 -18.72 -10.88
N PRO A 59 7.17 -19.84 -10.50
CA PRO A 59 5.95 -20.31 -11.16
C PRO A 59 4.82 -19.29 -11.01
N PHE A 60 4.09 -19.03 -12.10
CA PHE A 60 2.93 -18.16 -12.07
C PHE A 60 1.79 -18.80 -11.26
N ASP A 61 1.36 -18.10 -10.22
CA ASP A 61 0.17 -18.43 -9.44
C ASP A 61 -0.95 -17.42 -9.76
N PRO A 62 -2.07 -17.85 -10.37
CA PRO A 62 -3.22 -16.97 -10.62
C PRO A 62 -3.87 -16.41 -9.35
N GLN A 63 -3.66 -17.03 -8.18
CA GLN A 63 -4.22 -16.60 -6.89
C GLN A 63 -3.29 -15.64 -6.13
N ALA A 64 -2.02 -15.52 -6.50
CA ALA A 64 -1.10 -14.55 -5.90
C ALA A 64 -1.38 -13.12 -6.39
N LEU A 65 -1.00 -12.10 -5.62
CA LEU A 65 -1.10 -10.69 -6.02
C LEU A 65 0.17 -10.22 -6.73
N THR A 66 0.30 -10.60 -8.00
CA THR A 66 1.48 -10.31 -8.81
C THR A 66 1.16 -9.61 -10.13
N MET A 67 2.17 -9.03 -10.75
CA MET A 67 2.06 -8.41 -12.07
C MET A 67 3.32 -8.56 -12.93
N ALA A 68 3.13 -8.49 -14.25
CA ALA A 68 4.18 -8.22 -15.21
C ALA A 68 4.32 -6.71 -15.44
N HIS A 69 5.57 -6.24 -15.47
CA HIS A 69 5.90 -4.87 -15.87
C HIS A 69 7.14 -4.83 -16.78
N LYS A 70 7.19 -3.85 -17.69
CA LYS A 70 8.25 -3.75 -18.71
C LYS A 70 9.65 -3.55 -18.10
N THR A 71 9.76 -2.67 -17.12
CA THR A 71 11.06 -2.16 -16.65
C THR A 71 11.23 -2.11 -15.14
N LEU A 72 10.16 -2.33 -14.36
CA LEU A 72 10.26 -2.21 -12.90
C LEU A 72 11.07 -3.41 -12.37
N PRO A 73 11.97 -3.21 -11.39
CA PRO A 73 12.69 -4.31 -10.75
C PRO A 73 11.71 -5.37 -10.23
N PHE A 74 12.10 -6.65 -10.33
CA PHE A 74 11.31 -7.71 -9.68
C PHE A 74 11.32 -7.49 -8.17
N GLY A 75 10.19 -7.72 -7.51
CA GLY A 75 9.99 -7.43 -6.09
C GLY A 75 9.34 -6.07 -5.82
N THR A 76 9.36 -5.14 -6.79
CA THR A 76 8.71 -3.82 -6.63
C THR A 76 7.23 -4.00 -6.28
N LEU A 77 6.77 -3.28 -5.26
CA LEU A 77 5.36 -3.21 -4.88
C LEU A 77 4.69 -2.03 -5.58
N VAL A 78 3.61 -2.31 -6.29
CA VAL A 78 2.88 -1.33 -7.09
C VAL A 78 1.43 -1.34 -6.64
N ARG A 79 0.90 -0.17 -6.26
CA ARG A 79 -0.54 0.04 -6.12
C ARG A 79 -1.11 0.25 -7.52
N VAL A 80 -2.01 -0.63 -7.90
CA VAL A 80 -2.77 -0.54 -9.13
C VAL A 80 -4.16 -0.06 -8.78
N THR A 81 -4.63 0.98 -9.46
CA THR A 81 -5.95 1.57 -9.25
C THR A 81 -6.74 1.54 -10.56
N ASN A 82 -7.97 1.04 -10.52
CA ASN A 82 -8.94 1.15 -11.59
C ASN A 82 -9.74 2.44 -11.41
N PRO A 83 -9.50 3.50 -12.21
CA PRO A 83 -10.12 4.80 -12.01
C PRO A 83 -11.64 4.78 -12.25
N ARG A 84 -12.16 3.76 -12.94
CA ARG A 84 -13.61 3.68 -13.22
C ARG A 84 -14.43 3.35 -11.97
N ASN A 85 -13.90 2.52 -11.08
CA ASN A 85 -14.59 2.08 -9.86
C ASN A 85 -13.84 2.42 -8.57
N GLN A 86 -12.69 3.11 -8.69
CA GLN A 86 -11.83 3.54 -7.59
C GLN A 86 -11.28 2.38 -6.73
N ARG A 87 -11.39 1.13 -7.19
CA ARG A 87 -10.80 -0.03 -6.50
C ARG A 87 -9.30 -0.04 -6.77
N SER A 88 -8.52 -0.37 -5.73
CA SER A 88 -7.08 -0.51 -5.84
C SER A 88 -6.58 -1.77 -5.13
N VAL A 89 -5.45 -2.29 -5.59
CA VAL A 89 -4.76 -3.44 -5.00
C VAL A 89 -3.26 -3.24 -5.11
N VAL A 90 -2.50 -3.66 -4.10
CA VAL A 90 -1.03 -3.68 -4.16
C VAL A 90 -0.59 -5.04 -4.69
N VAL A 91 0.26 -5.03 -5.71
CA VAL A 91 0.79 -6.22 -6.37
C VAL A 91 2.31 -6.16 -6.41
N ARG A 92 2.94 -7.33 -6.44
CA ARG A 92 4.39 -7.47 -6.60
C ARG A 92 4.75 -7.70 -8.06
N VAL A 93 5.74 -6.99 -8.57
CA VAL A 93 6.28 -7.24 -9.91
C VAL A 93 7.12 -8.52 -9.87
N ASN A 94 6.75 -9.55 -10.65
CA ASN A 94 7.53 -10.79 -10.74
C ASN A 94 7.67 -11.32 -12.18
N ASP A 95 7.16 -10.58 -13.17
CA ASP A 95 7.23 -10.97 -14.57
C ASP A 95 7.52 -9.78 -15.49
N ARG A 96 7.82 -10.06 -16.76
CA ARG A 96 8.21 -9.07 -17.77
C ARG A 96 7.17 -8.96 -18.88
N GLY A 97 7.14 -7.78 -19.48
CA GLY A 97 6.13 -7.37 -20.44
C GLY A 97 5.00 -6.58 -19.78
N PRO A 98 3.87 -6.41 -20.45
CA PRO A 98 3.59 -6.81 -21.83
C PRO A 98 4.41 -6.03 -22.85
N TRP A 99 4.73 -6.63 -24.01
CA TRP A 99 5.50 -5.96 -25.06
C TRP A 99 4.68 -5.07 -25.99
N SER A 100 3.36 -5.03 -25.79
CA SER A 100 2.50 -4.08 -26.49
C SER A 100 2.78 -2.65 -26.02
N PRO A 101 2.95 -1.67 -26.91
CA PRO A 101 3.27 -0.29 -26.52
C PRO A 101 2.15 0.35 -25.68
N TRP A 102 0.89 -0.05 -25.91
CA TRP A 102 -0.29 0.55 -25.28
C TRP A 102 -0.65 0.01 -23.89
N ARG A 103 0.03 -1.05 -23.42
CA ARG A 103 -0.29 -1.73 -22.15
C ARG A 103 0.87 -1.53 -21.16
N VAL A 104 0.53 -1.13 -19.94
CA VAL A 104 1.51 -0.84 -18.87
C VAL A 104 1.80 -2.07 -18.04
N GLY A 105 0.88 -3.02 -17.95
CA GLY A 105 1.08 -4.24 -17.17
C GLY A 105 -0.01 -5.29 -17.40
N ASP A 106 0.28 -6.49 -16.94
CA ASP A 106 -0.66 -7.60 -16.82
C ASP A 106 -0.67 -8.07 -15.36
N VAL A 107 -1.81 -8.04 -14.68
CA VAL A 107 -1.94 -8.53 -13.30
C VAL A 107 -2.38 -9.99 -13.24
N SER A 108 -2.26 -10.62 -12.08
CA SER A 108 -2.83 -11.95 -11.84
C SER A 108 -4.36 -11.94 -11.86
N LEU A 109 -4.97 -13.13 -11.90
CA LEU A 109 -6.43 -13.27 -11.85
C LEU A 109 -7.00 -12.81 -10.50
N ALA A 110 -6.33 -13.07 -9.38
CA ALA A 110 -6.72 -12.56 -8.07
C ALA A 110 -6.73 -11.03 -8.03
N ALA A 111 -5.64 -10.39 -8.48
CA ALA A 111 -5.59 -8.92 -8.55
C ALA A 111 -6.66 -8.35 -9.49
N ALA A 112 -6.96 -9.03 -10.59
CA ALA A 112 -8.03 -8.63 -11.50
C ALA A 112 -9.43 -8.67 -10.85
N ARG A 113 -9.68 -9.66 -9.98
CA ARG A 113 -10.93 -9.75 -9.19
C ARG A 113 -11.02 -8.59 -8.19
N GLU A 114 -9.90 -8.27 -7.52
CA GLU A 114 -9.84 -7.13 -6.59
C GLU A 114 -10.01 -5.77 -7.27
N LEU A 115 -9.57 -5.64 -8.52
CA LEU A 115 -9.78 -4.43 -9.33
C LEU A 115 -11.17 -4.38 -9.98
N GLY A 116 -11.91 -5.49 -9.96
CA GLY A 116 -13.20 -5.61 -10.64
C GLY A 116 -13.12 -5.52 -12.17
N ILE A 117 -12.07 -6.09 -12.78
CA ILE A 117 -11.79 -5.98 -14.23
C ILE A 117 -12.01 -7.29 -15.01
N THR A 118 -12.30 -8.40 -14.33
CA THR A 118 -12.42 -9.74 -14.94
C THR A 118 -13.39 -9.78 -16.12
N ALA A 119 -14.55 -9.13 -16.01
CA ALA A 119 -15.56 -9.06 -17.06
C ALA A 119 -15.16 -8.20 -18.28
N ARG A 120 -14.26 -7.23 -18.10
CA ARG A 120 -13.82 -6.32 -19.17
C ARG A 120 -12.56 -6.79 -19.88
N GLY A 121 -11.75 -7.61 -19.23
CA GLY A 121 -10.45 -8.02 -19.75
C GLY A 121 -9.39 -6.94 -19.58
N VAL A 122 -9.60 -5.79 -20.25
CA VAL A 122 -8.65 -4.67 -20.29
C VAL A 122 -9.31 -3.37 -19.84
N VAL A 123 -8.64 -2.60 -19.00
CA VAL A 123 -9.10 -1.29 -18.51
C VAL A 123 -7.97 -0.27 -18.49
N ASP A 124 -8.30 1.01 -18.32
CA ASP A 124 -7.31 2.01 -17.90
C ASP A 124 -6.94 1.78 -16.44
N ALA A 125 -5.68 2.04 -16.09
CA ALA A 125 -5.18 1.92 -14.74
C ALA A 125 -4.18 3.04 -14.41
N ARG A 126 -4.12 3.37 -13.12
CA ARG A 126 -3.05 4.17 -12.50
C ARG A 126 -2.17 3.23 -11.68
N LEU A 127 -0.87 3.26 -11.93
CA LEU A 127 0.15 2.49 -11.20
C LEU A 127 0.97 3.47 -10.36
N GLU A 128 1.15 3.15 -9.09
CA GLU A 128 1.97 3.93 -8.16
C GLU A 128 2.96 2.99 -7.47
N VAL A 129 4.26 3.28 -7.56
CA VAL A 129 5.28 2.52 -6.83
C VAL A 129 5.14 2.83 -5.33
N VAL A 130 4.92 1.78 -4.53
CA VAL A 130 4.77 1.86 -3.07
C VAL A 130 6.08 1.53 -2.36
N ALA A 131 6.83 0.57 -2.89
CA ALA A 131 8.16 0.20 -2.40
C ALA A 131 8.98 -0.39 -3.55
N THR A 132 10.27 -0.07 -3.61
CA THR A 132 11.21 -0.69 -4.54
C THR A 132 11.69 -2.03 -3.99
N ALA A 133 12.11 -2.94 -4.86
CA ALA A 133 12.84 -4.12 -4.43
C ALA A 133 14.20 -3.70 -3.84
N GLU A 134 14.59 -4.32 -2.72
CA GLU A 134 15.93 -4.20 -2.13
C GLU A 134 16.98 -4.95 -2.96
#